data_AF-A0A1I7TY77-F1
#
_entry.id   AF-A0A1I7TY77-F1
#
_cell.length_a   1.000
_cell.length_b   1.000
_cell.length_c   1.000
_cell.angle_alpha   90.00
_cell.angle_beta   90.00
_cell.angle_gamma   90.00
#
_symmetry.space_group_name_H-M   'P 1'
#
loop_
_entity.id
_entity.type
_entity.pdbx_description
1 polymer ?
#
loop_
_entity_poly.entity_id
_entity_poly.type
_entity_poly.pdbx_seq_one_letter_code
_entity_poly.pdbx_strand_id
1 'polypeptide(L)'
;MGCLGCQGGEEMLSSSIQDYSDCSIMYNGLNLINVTSTESLSALSNLHDIRGSFNIQNSNFQNLSFLSKLESMRFRSESLVFNLQNNL
;
A
#
# COMPACT_ATOMS: atom_id res chain seq x y z
N MET A 1 18.23 5.57 -13.30
CA MET A 1 16.84 5.42 -12.86
C MET A 1 16.87 5.45 -11.34
N GLY A 2 16.53 6.59 -10.75
CA GLY A 2 16.61 6.78 -9.30
C GLY A 2 15.46 6.06 -8.60
N CYS A 3 15.71 5.45 -7.44
CA CYS A 3 14.64 4.94 -6.59
C CYS A 3 13.82 6.12 -6.05
N LEU A 4 12.61 6.33 -6.57
CA LEU A 4 11.61 7.18 -5.92
C LEU A 4 10.99 6.37 -4.79
N GLY A 5 11.34 6.76 -3.57
CA GLY A 5 10.88 6.12 -2.34
C GLY A 5 9.94 7.06 -1.58
N CYS A 6 8.85 6.50 -1.08
CA CYS A 6 7.81 7.26 -0.39
C CYS A 6 7.56 6.70 1.00
N GLN A 7 7.05 7.54 1.89
CA GLN A 7 6.70 7.15 3.25
C GLN A 7 5.22 6.81 3.30
N GLY A 8 4.91 5.60 3.75
CA GLY A 8 3.59 5.25 4.26
C GLY A 8 3.42 5.72 5.70
N GLY A 9 2.64 5.01 6.50
CA GLY A 9 2.40 5.35 7.89
C GLY A 9 1.24 4.59 8.54
N GLU A 10 0.73 5.12 9.66
CA GLU A 10 -0.34 4.51 10.45
C GLU A 10 -1.72 4.52 9.77
N GLU A 11 -1.96 5.40 8.79
CA GLU A 11 -3.13 5.38 7.92
C GLU A 11 -2.88 6.25 6.68
N MET A 12 -3.16 5.74 5.49
CA MET A 12 -3.08 6.52 4.25
C MET A 12 -4.47 7.04 3.89
N LEU A 13 -4.59 8.37 3.84
CA LEU A 13 -5.83 9.03 3.42
C LEU A 13 -6.08 8.79 1.94
N SER A 14 -7.32 8.50 1.56
CA SER A 14 -7.70 8.29 0.15
C SER A 14 -7.35 9.48 -0.77
N SER A 15 -7.34 10.70 -0.21
CA SER A 15 -6.98 11.94 -0.91
C SER A 15 -5.49 12.07 -1.21
N SER A 16 -4.61 11.42 -0.45
CA SER A 16 -3.15 11.46 -0.68
C SER A 16 -2.62 10.26 -1.45
N ILE A 17 -3.45 9.26 -1.77
CA ILE A 17 -2.98 8.07 -2.50
C ILE A 17 -2.38 8.43 -3.87
N GLN A 18 -2.91 9.48 -4.53
CA GLN A 18 -2.42 9.96 -5.83
C GLN A 18 -0.98 10.46 -5.80
N ASP A 19 -0.52 10.96 -4.64
CA ASP A 19 0.83 11.46 -4.45
C ASP A 19 1.88 10.34 -4.55
N TYR A 20 1.45 9.07 -4.50
CA TYR A 20 2.35 7.92 -4.60
C TYR A 20 2.57 7.40 -6.03
N SER A 21 2.02 8.09 -7.04
CA SER A 21 2.07 7.66 -8.45
C SER A 21 3.48 7.45 -8.98
N ASP A 22 4.46 8.22 -8.53
CA ASP A 22 5.86 8.09 -8.95
C ASP A 22 6.69 7.16 -8.05
N CYS A 23 6.09 6.59 -7.00
CA CYS A 23 6.82 5.77 -6.01
C CYS A 23 7.07 4.36 -6.53
N SER A 24 8.32 3.92 -6.40
CA SER A 24 8.76 2.55 -6.66
C SER A 24 8.94 1.73 -5.39
N ILE A 25 9.23 2.40 -4.27
CA ILE A 25 9.46 1.79 -2.95
C ILE A 25 8.57 2.48 -1.92
N MET A 26 7.82 1.71 -1.14
CA MET A 26 7.07 2.19 0.01
C MET A 26 7.82 1.84 1.30
N TYR A 27 8.29 2.86 2.03
CA TYR A 27 8.84 2.72 3.37
C TYR A 27 7.75 2.87 4.43
N ASN A 28 7.94 2.26 5.60
CA ASN A 28 6.97 2.26 6.71
C ASN A 28 5.61 1.61 6.38
N GLY A 29 5.60 0.72 5.39
CA GLY A 29 4.45 -0.12 5.09
C GLY A 29 3.37 0.56 4.25
N LEU A 30 2.35 -0.23 3.90
CA LEU A 30 1.16 0.19 3.17
C LEU A 30 -0.04 0.01 4.09
N ASN A 31 -0.80 1.08 4.32
CA ASN A 31 -1.87 1.06 5.32
C ASN A 31 -3.15 1.72 4.78
N LEU A 32 -4.04 0.90 4.22
CA LEU A 32 -5.29 1.31 3.61
C LEU A 32 -6.46 0.89 4.52
N ILE A 33 -6.92 1.82 5.35
CA ILE A 33 -8.05 1.60 6.26
C ILE A 33 -9.22 2.45 5.78
N ASN A 34 -10.42 1.86 5.69
CA ASN A 34 -11.64 2.56 5.26
C ASN A 34 -11.56 3.22 3.86
N VAL A 35 -10.64 2.75 3.00
CA VAL A 35 -10.52 3.20 1.61
C VAL A 35 -11.46 2.35 0.74
N THR A 36 -12.43 2.98 0.09
CA THR A 36 -13.43 2.28 -0.76
C THR A 36 -13.40 2.70 -2.23
N SER A 37 -12.73 3.82 -2.54
CA SER A 37 -12.55 4.26 -3.93
C SER A 37 -11.33 3.59 -4.54
N THR A 38 -11.54 2.88 -5.65
CA THR A 38 -10.48 2.23 -6.43
C THR A 38 -9.78 3.18 -7.40
N GLU A 39 -10.38 4.34 -7.69
CA GLU A 39 -9.85 5.31 -8.68
C GLU A 39 -8.45 5.79 -8.28
N SER A 40 -8.22 6.00 -6.98
CA SER A 40 -6.94 6.45 -6.44
C SER A 40 -5.86 5.38 -6.38
N LEU A 41 -6.24 4.10 -6.38
CA LEU A 41 -5.29 3.00 -6.17
C LEU A 41 -4.36 2.76 -7.36
N SER A 42 -4.73 3.25 -8.55
CA SER A 42 -3.87 3.20 -9.73
C SER A 42 -2.50 3.86 -9.50
N ALA A 43 -2.43 4.86 -8.60
CA ALA A 43 -1.18 5.49 -8.18
C ALA A 43 -0.22 4.53 -7.46
N LEU A 44 -0.71 3.43 -6.88
CA LEU A 44 0.11 2.43 -6.22
C LEU A 44 0.68 1.37 -7.18
N SER A 45 0.33 1.43 -8.47
CA SER A 45 0.72 0.42 -9.46
C SER A 45 2.21 0.39 -9.78
N ASN A 46 2.93 1.47 -9.49
CA ASN A 46 4.37 1.56 -9.68
C ASN A 46 5.19 0.99 -8.51
N LEU A 47 4.55 0.60 -7.39
CA LEU A 47 5.25 0.01 -6.26
C LEU A 47 5.79 -1.37 -6.63
N HIS A 48 7.12 -1.50 -6.56
CA HIS A 48 7.84 -2.77 -6.72
C HIS A 48 8.19 -3.41 -5.37
N ASP A 49 8.33 -2.59 -4.33
CA ASP A 49 8.86 -3.00 -3.03
C ASP A 49 8.14 -2.28 -1.89
N ILE A 50 7.56 -3.05 -0.96
CA ILE A 50 6.93 -2.52 0.27
C ILE A 50 7.76 -2.97 1.47
N ARG A 51 8.18 -2.01 2.29
CA ARG A 51 8.99 -2.23 3.49
C ARG A 51 8.25 -1.74 4.73
N GLY A 52 7.85 -2.65 5.59
CA GLY A 52 7.02 -2.39 6.76
C GLY A 52 5.70 -3.13 6.70
N SER A 53 4.78 -2.80 7.60
CA SER A 53 3.52 -3.50 7.74
C SER A 53 2.61 -3.32 6.53
N PHE A 54 1.96 -4.39 6.11
CA PHE A 54 0.96 -4.40 5.05
C PHE A 54 -0.41 -4.56 5.69
N ASN A 55 -1.23 -3.51 5.66
CA ASN A 55 -2.50 -3.46 6.35
C ASN A 55 -3.58 -2.94 5.41
N ILE A 56 -4.58 -3.77 5.12
CA ILE A 56 -5.78 -3.36 4.38
C ILE A 56 -7.00 -3.83 5.17
N GLN A 57 -7.83 -2.88 5.58
CA GLN A 57 -9.00 -3.16 6.40
C GLN A 57 -10.22 -2.35 5.99
N ASN A 58 -11.40 -2.93 6.23
CA ASN A 58 -12.69 -2.25 6.08
C ASN A 58 -12.84 -1.60 4.69
N SER A 59 -12.36 -2.29 3.66
CA SER A 59 -12.44 -1.85 2.25
C SER A 59 -13.44 -2.70 1.47
N ASN A 60 -13.62 -2.39 0.19
CA ASN A 60 -14.31 -3.23 -0.78
C ASN A 60 -13.33 -3.95 -1.73
N PHE A 61 -12.05 -4.08 -1.32
CA PHE A 61 -11.01 -4.63 -2.17
C PHE A 61 -11.02 -6.16 -2.08
N GLN A 62 -11.38 -6.82 -3.18
CA GLN A 62 -11.40 -8.28 -3.28
C GLN A 62 -10.10 -8.87 -3.82
N ASN A 63 -9.25 -8.03 -4.43
CA ASN A 63 -7.98 -8.44 -4.98
C ASN A 63 -6.94 -7.31 -4.83
N LEU A 64 -5.67 -7.64 -5.05
CA LEU A 64 -4.54 -6.71 -4.96
C LEU A 64 -4.01 -6.32 -6.35
N SER A 65 -4.83 -6.38 -7.41
CA SER A 65 -4.37 -6.14 -8.78
C SER A 65 -3.86 -4.70 -9.01
N PHE A 66 -4.23 -3.75 -8.15
CA PHE A 66 -3.70 -2.40 -8.15
C PHE A 66 -2.22 -2.32 -7.77
N LEU A 67 -1.68 -3.35 -7.09
CA LEU A 67 -0.25 -3.54 -6.82
C LEU A 67 0.39 -4.40 -7.92
N SER A 68 0.13 -4.07 -9.19
CA SER A 68 0.43 -4.92 -10.36
C SER A 68 1.92 -5.20 -10.59
N LYS A 69 2.81 -4.33 -10.10
CA LYS A 69 4.28 -4.48 -10.20
C LYS A 69 4.94 -4.92 -8.90
N LEU A 70 4.18 -5.24 -7.87
CA LEU A 70 4.75 -5.62 -6.58
C LEU A 70 5.54 -6.93 -6.71
N GLU A 71 6.84 -6.85 -6.44
CA GLU A 71 7.76 -7.98 -6.52
C GLU A 71 8.19 -8.48 -5.14
N SER A 72 8.30 -7.56 -4.17
CA SER A 72 8.81 -7.90 -2.83
C SER A 72 8.10 -7.17 -1.71
N MET A 73 7.91 -7.87 -0.60
CA MET A 73 7.48 -7.29 0.67
C MET A 73 8.49 -7.67 1.75
N ARG A 74 8.94 -6.68 2.51
CA ARG A 74 9.92 -6.84 3.59
C ARG A 74 9.36 -6.34 4.90
N PHE A 75 9.23 -7.26 5.83
CA PHE A 75 8.66 -6.99 7.14
C PHE A 75 9.76 -6.87 8.19
N ARG A 76 9.60 -5.94 9.13
CA ARG A 76 10.39 -5.95 10.37
C ARG A 76 9.78 -6.98 11.32
N SER A 77 10.55 -7.42 12.31
CA SER A 77 10.06 -8.35 13.33
C SER A 77 9.08 -7.64 14.28
N GLU A 78 7.83 -7.49 13.84
CA GLU A 78 6.69 -6.94 14.58
C GLU A 78 5.59 -8.01 14.73
N SER A 79 4.70 -7.84 15.70
CA SER A 79 3.67 -8.85 16.03
C SER A 79 2.59 -9.03 14.95
N LEU A 80 2.37 -8.02 14.10
CA LEU A 80 1.42 -8.07 12.98
C LEU A 80 1.98 -7.29 11.78
N VAL A 81 2.44 -8.02 10.77
CA VAL A 81 3.10 -7.43 9.60
C VAL A 81 2.29 -7.53 8.31
N PHE A 82 1.29 -8.40 8.29
CA PHE A 82 0.41 -8.62 7.15
C PHE A 82 -1.01 -8.80 7.65
N ASN A 83 -1.92 -7.94 7.22
CA ASN A 83 -3.30 -7.94 7.66
C ASN A 83 -4.23 -7.59 6.50
N LEU A 84 -5.20 -8.48 6.26
CA LEU A 84 -6.29 -8.34 5.31
C LEU A 84 -7.57 -8.74 6.03
N GLN A 85 -8.36 -7.78 6.49
CA GLN A 85 -9.56 -8.07 7.28
C GLN A 85 -10.75 -7.19 6.92
N ASN A 86 -11.96 -7.73 7.06
CA ASN A 86 -13.22 -7.03 6.82
C ASN A 86 -13.31 -6.35 5.43
N ASN A 87 -12.76 -6.99 4.39
CA ASN A 87 -12.88 -6.52 3.02
C ASN A 87 -14.06 -7.25 2.34
N LEU A 88 -15.02 -6.50 1.77
CA LEU A 88 -16.30 -7.00 1.25
C LEU A 88 -16.38 -6.99 -0.29
#